data_AF-A0A9D5P761-F1
#
_entry.id   AF-A0A9D5P761-F1
#
_cell.length_a   1.000
_cell.length_b   1.000
_cell.length_c   1.000
_cell.angle_alpha   90.00
_cell.angle_beta   90.00
_cell.angle_gamma   90.00
#
_symmetry.space_group_name_H-M   'P 1'
#
loop_
_entity.id
_entity.type
_entity.pdbx_description
1 polymer ?
#
loop_
_entity_poly.entity_id
_entity_poly.type
_entity_poly.pdbx_seq_one_letter_code
_entity_poly.pdbx_strand_id
1 'polypeptide(L)'
;MKKVMVGIAALTCIAMTSCGNMGQVLGAMTNGTGVVNAITSVIGLDKVKAQNLIATWNYAGPGCAFTSENLLAKAGGEVAAVQIEEKVLPYYQQVGITASNTYITFKEDGTFSSKIAGTPFSGKYTFDEATQKITLKGLLLSMNCYTKREANGISILFEAKKLLTVLQTMSAMSGNKDLQTIGDLSKKYDGVRIGFDMKR
;
A
#
# COMPACT_ATOMS: atom_id res chain seq x y z
N MET A 1 5.92 -26.55 -48.96
CA MET A 1 6.45 -26.34 -47.60
C MET A 1 5.46 -25.46 -46.84
N LYS A 2 4.68 -26.04 -45.93
CA LYS A 2 3.68 -25.32 -45.11
C LYS A 2 4.38 -24.68 -43.93
N LYS A 3 4.27 -23.36 -43.76
CA LYS A 3 4.66 -22.66 -42.52
C LYS A 3 3.39 -22.44 -41.69
N VAL A 4 3.34 -23.12 -40.55
CA VAL A 4 2.31 -22.96 -39.52
C VAL A 4 2.73 -21.79 -38.64
N MET A 5 1.93 -20.73 -38.60
CA MET A 5 2.04 -19.65 -37.60
C MET A 5 0.89 -19.83 -36.61
N VAL A 6 1.25 -20.17 -35.38
CA VAL A 6 0.34 -20.31 -34.24
C VAL A 6 -0.06 -18.89 -33.79
N GLY A 7 -1.34 -18.55 -33.95
CA GLY A 7 -1.92 -17.32 -33.42
C GLY A 7 -2.23 -17.48 -31.93
N ILE A 8 -1.62 -16.65 -31.09
CA ILE A 8 -2.02 -16.46 -29.69
C ILE A 8 -3.18 -15.45 -29.69
N ALA A 9 -4.39 -15.93 -29.37
CA ALA A 9 -5.53 -15.09 -29.08
C ALA A 9 -5.32 -14.45 -27.69
N ALA A 10 -4.92 -13.17 -27.65
CA ALA A 10 -4.98 -12.37 -26.45
C ALA A 10 -6.45 -12.00 -26.20
N LEU A 11 -7.05 -12.61 -25.17
CA LEU A 11 -8.38 -12.26 -24.69
C LEU A 11 -8.28 -10.93 -23.93
N THR A 12 -8.73 -9.86 -24.57
CA THR A 12 -8.91 -8.53 -24.00
C THR A 12 -10.03 -8.55 -22.95
N CYS A 13 -9.67 -8.37 -21.68
CA CYS A 13 -10.59 -7.84 -20.67
C CYS A 13 -10.12 -6.43 -20.28
N ILE A 14 -10.77 -5.44 -20.89
CA ILE A 14 -10.73 -4.06 -20.42
C ILE A 14 -11.62 -3.99 -19.17
N ALA A 15 -11.02 -3.80 -18.00
CA ALA A 15 -11.72 -3.28 -16.84
C ALA A 15 -10.76 -2.49 -15.95
N MET A 16 -10.90 -1.16 -16.07
CA MET A 16 -10.49 -0.11 -15.11
C MET A 16 -8.99 0.19 -14.98
N THR A 17 -8.55 1.06 -15.90
CA THR A 17 -7.42 1.96 -15.75
C THR A 17 -7.55 2.85 -14.52
N SER A 18 -6.62 2.72 -13.58
CA SER A 18 -6.03 3.89 -12.91
C SER A 18 -4.51 3.73 -12.77
N CYS A 19 -3.87 3.28 -13.85
CA CYS A 19 -2.47 3.58 -14.07
C CYS A 19 -2.41 5.05 -14.51
N GLY A 20 -1.92 5.94 -13.65
CA GLY A 20 -1.54 7.27 -14.09
C GLY A 20 -0.53 7.13 -15.22
N ASN A 21 -0.85 7.67 -16.39
CA ASN A 21 0.01 7.68 -17.56
C ASN A 21 1.33 8.40 -17.23
N MET A 22 2.39 7.64 -16.95
CA MET A 22 3.76 8.18 -16.81
C MET A 22 4.22 8.91 -18.09
N GLY A 23 3.65 8.58 -19.26
CA GLY A 23 3.91 9.28 -20.52
C GLY A 23 3.36 10.71 -20.59
N GLN A 24 2.31 11.05 -19.85
CA GLN A 24 1.78 12.42 -19.77
C GLN A 24 2.54 13.28 -18.74
N VAL A 25 3.18 12.65 -17.75
CA VAL A 25 3.99 13.33 -16.72
C VAL A 25 5.32 13.83 -17.29
N LEU A 26 5.95 13.10 -18.24
CA LEU A 26 7.16 13.56 -18.91
C LEU A 26 6.92 14.62 -20.00
N GLY A 27 5.77 14.58 -20.68
CA GLY A 27 5.42 15.56 -21.73
C GLY A 27 5.05 16.96 -21.19
N ALA A 28 4.68 17.05 -19.92
CA ALA A 28 4.37 18.31 -19.25
C ALA A 28 5.62 19.08 -18.77
N MET A 29 6.83 18.51 -18.86
CA MET A 29 8.07 19.13 -18.37
C MET A 29 8.74 20.09 -19.38
N THR A 30 8.26 20.20 -20.61
CA THR A 30 8.95 20.99 -21.66
C THR A 30 8.31 22.33 -21.98
N ASN A 31 7.15 22.66 -21.41
CA ASN A 31 6.50 23.96 -21.63
C ASN A 31 6.44 24.72 -20.30
N GLY A 32 7.41 25.61 -20.13
CA GLY A 32 7.56 26.45 -18.95
C GLY A 32 6.31 27.25 -18.59
N THR A 33 6.26 27.64 -17.31
CA THR A 33 5.17 28.30 -16.57
C THR A 33 4.14 27.34 -15.95
N GLY A 34 4.54 26.71 -14.84
CA GLY A 34 3.65 25.88 -14.00
C GLY A 34 4.35 24.93 -13.02
N VAL A 35 5.69 24.91 -13.02
CA VAL A 35 6.51 24.02 -12.21
C VAL A 35 6.65 24.57 -10.79
N VAL A 36 5.66 24.31 -9.93
CA VAL A 36 5.87 24.34 -8.46
C VAL A 36 5.24 23.13 -7.74
N ASN A 37 4.27 22.40 -8.30
CA ASN A 37 3.52 21.40 -7.51
C ASN A 37 3.67 19.92 -7.93
N ALA A 38 4.62 19.57 -8.81
CA ALA A 38 4.81 18.18 -9.25
C ALA A 38 5.94 17.42 -8.53
N ILE A 39 6.53 17.99 -7.47
CA ILE A 39 7.70 17.42 -6.76
C ILE A 39 7.39 17.05 -5.29
N THR A 40 6.13 17.10 -4.84
CA THR A 40 5.78 16.80 -3.44
C THR A 40 5.68 15.31 -3.11
N SER A 41 5.74 14.41 -4.09
CA SER A 41 5.64 12.96 -3.88
C SER A 41 6.97 12.23 -3.67
N VAL A 42 8.13 12.88 -3.85
CA VAL A 42 9.46 12.23 -3.76
C VAL A 42 10.21 12.56 -2.46
N ILE A 43 9.69 13.48 -1.65
CA ILE A 43 10.28 13.82 -0.35
C ILE A 43 9.12 13.83 0.64
N GLY A 44 9.22 13.06 1.72
CA GLY A 44 8.19 12.94 2.76
C GLY A 44 7.97 14.22 3.59
N LEU A 45 7.78 15.37 2.93
CA LEU A 45 7.58 16.69 3.52
C LEU A 45 6.12 16.93 3.91
N ASP A 46 5.16 16.35 3.16
CA ASP A 46 3.74 16.41 3.54
C ASP A 46 3.39 15.27 4.48
N LYS A 47 3.72 15.42 5.76
CA LYS A 47 3.25 14.53 6.81
C LYS A 47 1.72 14.52 6.87
N VAL A 48 1.12 13.35 7.05
CA VAL A 48 -0.32 13.23 7.30
C VAL A 48 -0.63 13.92 8.63
N LYS A 49 -1.64 14.78 8.60
CA LYS A 49 -2.22 15.45 9.77
C LYS A 49 -3.35 14.64 10.36
N ALA A 50 -3.58 14.72 11.66
CA ALA A 50 -4.61 13.94 12.35
C ALA A 50 -5.99 14.13 11.73
N GLN A 51 -6.38 15.38 11.45
CA GLN A 51 -7.64 15.69 10.77
C GLN A 51 -7.76 15.08 9.37
N ASN A 52 -6.63 14.90 8.66
CA ASN A 52 -6.62 14.33 7.33
C ASN A 52 -6.64 12.81 7.35
N LEU A 53 -6.28 12.18 8.48
CA LEU A 53 -6.33 10.73 8.69
C LEU A 53 -7.77 10.23 8.88
N ILE A 54 -8.64 11.05 9.50
CA ILE A 54 -10.05 10.74 9.75
C ILE A 54 -10.80 10.65 8.41
N ALA A 55 -11.07 9.43 7.96
CA ALA A 55 -11.84 9.09 6.78
C ALA A 55 -12.02 7.57 6.72
N THR A 56 -12.80 7.10 5.74
CA THR A 56 -12.70 5.73 5.23
C THR A 56 -11.66 5.69 4.13
N TRP A 57 -10.76 4.72 4.23
CA TRP A 57 -9.69 4.46 3.29
C TRP A 57 -9.85 3.05 2.75
N ASN A 58 -10.02 2.92 1.45
CA ASN A 58 -10.21 1.68 0.71
C ASN A 58 -8.91 1.26 0.02
N TYR A 59 -8.63 -0.04 0.01
CA TYR A 59 -7.43 -0.59 -0.62
C TYR A 59 -7.37 -0.22 -2.11
N ALA A 60 -6.22 0.27 -2.56
CA ALA A 60 -5.94 0.66 -3.93
C ALA A 60 -4.74 -0.07 -4.56
N GLY A 61 -3.95 -0.79 -3.75
CA GLY A 61 -2.77 -1.53 -4.20
C GLY A 61 -1.81 -1.83 -3.05
N PRO A 62 -0.76 -2.65 -3.28
CA PRO A 62 0.36 -2.72 -2.37
C PRO A 62 1.04 -1.36 -2.28
N GLY A 63 1.51 -1.00 -1.08
CA GLY A 63 2.28 0.22 -0.86
C GLY A 63 3.65 -0.09 -0.27
N CYS A 64 4.64 0.74 -0.60
CA CYS A 64 6.00 0.63 -0.11
C CYS A 64 6.56 2.01 0.34
N ALA A 65 7.40 1.99 1.38
CA ALA A 65 8.22 3.13 1.75
C ALA A 65 9.57 2.67 2.31
N PHE A 66 10.64 3.34 1.89
CA PHE A 66 11.95 3.17 2.49
C PHE A 66 12.02 3.97 3.79
N THR A 67 12.61 3.38 4.83
CA THR A 67 12.81 4.07 6.12
C THR A 67 14.20 4.68 6.26
N SER A 68 15.12 4.39 5.33
CA SER A 68 16.47 4.95 5.35
C SER A 68 16.60 6.15 4.42
N GLU A 69 17.13 7.24 4.96
CA GLU A 69 17.38 8.49 4.22
C GLU A 69 18.29 8.27 3.01
N ASN A 70 19.23 7.33 3.09
CA ASN A 70 20.16 6.97 2.01
C ASN A 70 19.51 6.24 0.82
N LEU A 71 18.39 5.54 1.03
CA LEU A 71 17.63 4.92 -0.06
C LEU A 71 16.62 5.92 -0.64
N LEU A 72 16.07 6.80 0.20
CA LEU A 72 15.18 7.90 -0.21
C LEU A 72 15.93 8.96 -1.05
N ALA A 73 17.18 9.27 -0.71
CA ALA A 73 18.00 10.28 -1.41
C ALA A 73 18.55 9.80 -2.76
N LYS A 74 18.45 8.50 -3.08
CA LYS A 74 18.89 7.97 -4.37
C LYS A 74 17.75 8.04 -5.37
N ALA A 75 18.06 8.54 -6.57
CA ALA A 75 17.14 8.65 -7.72
C ALA A 75 16.56 7.32 -8.27
N GLY A 76 16.60 6.24 -7.49
CA GLY A 76 16.01 4.93 -7.80
C GLY A 76 15.07 4.41 -6.70
N GLY A 77 14.83 5.16 -5.62
CA GLY A 77 13.93 4.75 -4.54
C GLY A 77 12.52 4.47 -5.01
N GLU A 78 11.94 5.36 -5.82
CA GLU A 78 10.59 5.18 -6.38
C GLU A 78 10.50 3.93 -7.28
N VAL A 79 11.48 3.75 -8.18
CA VAL A 79 11.54 2.57 -9.07
C VAL A 79 11.69 1.27 -8.25
N ALA A 80 12.44 1.30 -7.15
CA ALA A 80 12.58 0.15 -6.27
C ALA A 80 11.30 -0.11 -5.46
N ALA A 81 10.57 0.94 -5.04
CA ALA A 81 9.28 0.80 -4.37
C ALA A 81 8.27 0.08 -5.26
N VAL A 82 8.13 0.52 -6.52
CA VAL A 82 7.25 -0.12 -7.51
C VAL A 82 7.60 -1.59 -7.71
N GLN A 83 8.89 -1.94 -7.84
CA GLN A 83 9.31 -3.34 -7.98
C GLN A 83 8.99 -4.20 -6.75
N ILE A 84 9.01 -3.61 -5.55
CA ILE A 84 8.61 -4.31 -4.32
C ILE A 84 7.10 -4.51 -4.32
N GLU A 85 6.32 -3.48 -4.67
CA GLU A 85 4.86 -3.55 -4.76
C GLU A 85 4.40 -4.61 -5.78
N GLU A 86 5.00 -4.65 -6.96
CA GLU A 86 4.76 -5.68 -7.98
C GLU A 86 5.04 -7.10 -7.48
N LYS A 87 6.08 -7.28 -6.65
CA LYS A 87 6.38 -8.58 -6.03
C LYS A 87 5.43 -8.94 -4.91
N VAL A 88 4.81 -7.97 -4.24
CA VAL A 88 3.87 -8.17 -3.15
C VAL A 88 2.47 -8.51 -3.68
N LEU A 89 2.09 -7.93 -4.81
CA LEU A 89 0.75 -8.05 -5.39
C LEU A 89 0.25 -9.50 -5.55
N PRO A 90 1.03 -10.47 -6.08
CA PRO A 90 0.57 -11.85 -6.21
C PRO A 90 0.20 -12.49 -4.87
N TYR A 91 0.92 -12.16 -3.79
CA TYR A 91 0.59 -12.64 -2.45
C TYR A 91 -0.74 -12.06 -1.97
N TYR A 92 -0.98 -10.77 -2.19
CA TYR A 92 -2.24 -10.13 -1.84
C TYR A 92 -3.42 -10.74 -2.59
N GLN A 93 -3.24 -11.05 -3.88
CA GLN A 93 -4.24 -11.75 -4.69
C GLN A 93 -4.50 -13.18 -4.18
N GLN A 94 -3.45 -13.92 -3.84
CA GLN A 94 -3.57 -15.28 -3.29
C GLN A 94 -4.38 -15.30 -1.98
N VAL A 95 -4.23 -14.27 -1.15
CA VAL A 95 -4.96 -14.16 0.11
C VAL A 95 -6.32 -13.46 -0.03
N GLY A 96 -6.71 -13.14 -1.27
CA GLY A 96 -8.01 -12.57 -1.59
C GLY A 96 -8.18 -11.11 -1.19
N ILE A 97 -7.11 -10.32 -1.05
CA ILE A 97 -7.21 -8.88 -0.77
C ILE A 97 -7.75 -8.14 -2.00
N THR A 98 -8.83 -7.39 -1.80
CA THR A 98 -9.46 -6.55 -2.82
C THR A 98 -9.93 -5.22 -2.21
N ALA A 99 -10.27 -4.25 -3.06
CA ALA A 99 -10.83 -2.98 -2.63
C ALA A 99 -12.17 -3.13 -1.88
N SER A 100 -12.96 -4.16 -2.19
CA SER A 100 -14.28 -4.37 -1.56
C SER A 100 -14.22 -5.04 -0.19
N ASN A 101 -13.12 -5.71 0.14
CA ASN A 101 -12.97 -6.46 1.39
C ASN A 101 -11.81 -6.00 2.28
N THR A 102 -11.08 -4.96 1.86
CA THR A 102 -9.94 -4.40 2.59
C THR A 102 -10.04 -2.89 2.69
N TYR A 103 -10.26 -2.40 3.91
CA TYR A 103 -10.41 -0.98 4.21
C TYR A 103 -10.08 -0.68 5.67
N ILE A 104 -9.89 0.60 5.99
CA ILE A 104 -9.87 1.11 7.37
C ILE A 104 -10.59 2.45 7.45
N THR A 105 -11.43 2.60 8.47
CA THR A 105 -12.09 3.86 8.82
C THR A 105 -11.52 4.35 10.13
N PHE A 106 -10.92 5.54 10.12
CA PHE A 106 -10.53 6.27 11.32
C PHE A 106 -11.60 7.29 11.66
N LYS A 107 -12.06 7.31 12.91
CA LYS A 107 -13.08 8.24 13.40
C LYS A 107 -12.49 9.30 14.32
N GLU A 108 -13.18 10.42 14.44
CA GLU A 108 -12.76 11.54 15.29
C GLU A 108 -12.74 11.19 16.79
N ASP A 109 -13.60 10.25 17.22
CA ASP A 109 -13.67 9.76 18.61
C ASP A 109 -12.49 8.84 19.03
N GLY A 110 -11.48 8.69 18.17
CA GLY A 110 -10.33 7.83 18.41
C GLY A 110 -10.62 6.33 18.23
N THR A 111 -11.76 5.96 17.63
CA THR A 111 -12.06 4.58 17.25
C THR A 111 -11.77 4.31 15.78
N PHE A 112 -11.53 3.04 15.45
CA PHE A 112 -11.39 2.60 14.07
C PHE A 112 -12.19 1.32 13.81
N SER A 113 -12.57 1.12 12.54
CA SER A 113 -13.12 -0.13 12.03
C SER A 113 -12.41 -0.49 10.74
N SER A 114 -12.05 -1.75 10.56
CA SER A 114 -11.28 -2.22 9.42
C SER A 114 -11.73 -3.60 8.98
N LYS A 115 -11.51 -3.91 7.70
CA LYS A 115 -11.43 -5.28 7.21
C LYS A 115 -10.09 -5.47 6.51
N ILE A 116 -9.49 -6.65 6.66
CA ILE A 116 -8.34 -7.09 5.87
C ILE A 116 -8.70 -8.45 5.29
N ALA A 117 -8.74 -8.57 3.95
CA ALA A 117 -9.19 -9.78 3.27
C ALA A 117 -10.54 -10.31 3.81
N GLY A 118 -11.47 -9.40 4.10
CA GLY A 118 -12.79 -9.73 4.67
C GLY A 118 -12.83 -9.95 6.18
N THR A 119 -11.68 -10.08 6.85
CA THR A 119 -11.59 -10.30 8.30
C THR A 119 -11.77 -8.98 9.06
N PRO A 120 -12.80 -8.84 9.91
CA PRO A 120 -13.04 -7.60 10.63
C PRO A 120 -12.05 -7.40 11.78
N PHE A 121 -11.61 -6.15 11.95
CA PHE A 121 -10.77 -5.71 13.06
C PHE A 121 -11.18 -4.29 13.47
N SER A 122 -11.45 -4.07 14.75
CA SER A 122 -11.90 -2.76 15.26
C SER A 122 -11.41 -2.50 16.67
N GLY A 123 -11.43 -1.24 17.07
CA GLY A 123 -11.01 -0.82 18.40
C GLY A 123 -10.66 0.65 18.48
N LYS A 124 -9.65 1.00 19.28
CA LYS A 124 -9.14 2.36 19.43
C LYS A 124 -7.84 2.55 18.68
N TYR A 125 -7.59 3.76 18.19
CA TYR A 125 -6.31 4.12 17.60
C TYR A 125 -5.70 5.35 18.27
N THR A 126 -4.37 5.45 18.19
CA THR A 126 -3.63 6.68 18.45
C THR A 126 -2.77 7.00 17.23
N PHE A 127 -2.58 8.29 16.96
CA PHE A 127 -1.74 8.76 15.86
C PHE A 127 -0.69 9.75 16.37
N ASP A 128 0.57 9.47 16.06
CA ASP A 128 1.70 10.36 16.32
C ASP A 128 2.10 11.05 15.01
N GLU A 129 1.80 12.34 14.89
CA GLU A 129 2.15 13.13 13.69
C GLU A 129 3.67 13.27 13.50
N ALA A 130 4.48 13.24 14.56
CA ALA A 130 5.92 13.42 14.42
C ALA A 130 6.54 12.20 13.74
N THR A 131 6.16 11.00 14.20
CA THR A 131 6.70 9.72 13.69
C THR A 131 5.83 9.07 12.61
N GLN A 132 4.65 9.64 12.33
CA GLN A 132 3.62 9.10 11.44
C GLN A 132 3.15 7.68 11.84
N LYS A 133 3.37 7.30 13.10
CA LYS A 133 3.00 6.00 13.62
C LYS A 133 1.53 5.98 14.05
N ILE A 134 0.83 4.92 13.67
CA ILE A 134 -0.51 4.61 14.12
C ILE A 134 -0.44 3.35 14.99
N THR A 135 -1.01 3.43 16.20
CA THR A 135 -1.19 2.27 17.07
C THR A 135 -2.65 1.87 17.05
N LEU A 136 -2.96 0.66 16.58
CA LEU A 136 -4.31 0.09 16.54
C LEU A 136 -4.43 -0.90 17.71
N LYS A 137 -5.43 -0.72 18.57
CA LYS A 137 -5.72 -1.62 19.69
C LYS A 137 -7.16 -2.11 19.60
N GLY A 138 -7.33 -3.37 19.20
CA GLY A 138 -8.59 -4.10 19.34
C GLY A 138 -8.63 -4.94 20.61
N LEU A 139 -9.68 -5.74 20.74
CA LEU A 139 -9.91 -6.56 21.94
C LEU A 139 -8.82 -7.63 22.15
N LEU A 140 -8.44 -8.33 21.09
CA LEU A 140 -7.49 -9.46 21.14
C LEU A 140 -6.14 -9.15 20.48
N LEU A 141 -6.08 -8.08 19.69
CA LEU A 141 -4.94 -7.79 18.82
C LEU A 141 -4.55 -6.32 18.93
N SER A 142 -3.24 -6.08 19.03
CA SER A 142 -2.64 -4.75 18.93
C SER A 142 -1.62 -4.73 17.81
N MET A 143 -1.63 -3.67 17.00
CA MET A 143 -0.79 -3.53 15.81
C MET A 143 -0.21 -2.13 15.74
N ASN A 144 1.02 -2.02 15.25
CA ASN A 144 1.64 -0.75 14.90
C ASN A 144 1.84 -0.70 13.39
N CYS A 145 1.32 0.36 12.77
CA CYS A 145 1.58 0.71 11.38
C CYS A 145 2.07 2.15 11.28
N TYR A 146 2.42 2.56 10.07
CA TYR A 146 2.89 3.91 9.75
C TYR A 146 2.12 4.40 8.54
N THR A 147 1.83 5.69 8.53
CA THR A 147 1.20 6.31 7.37
C THR A 147 2.19 7.14 6.57
N LYS A 148 1.98 7.17 5.25
CA LYS A 148 2.69 8.01 4.30
C LYS A 148 1.63 8.75 3.49
N ARG A 149 1.86 10.03 3.19
CA ARG A 149 1.01 10.78 2.27
C ARG A 149 1.23 10.27 0.85
N GLU A 150 0.14 10.00 0.15
CA GLU A 150 0.13 9.76 -1.29
C GLU A 150 -0.56 10.93 -2.01
N ALA A 151 -0.28 11.12 -3.29
CA ALA A 151 -0.86 12.19 -4.09
C ALA A 151 -2.40 12.22 -4.01
N ASN A 152 -3.04 11.05 -4.04
CA ASN A 152 -4.49 10.89 -4.01
C ASN A 152 -4.98 10.02 -2.84
N GLY A 153 -4.18 9.88 -1.79
CA GLY A 153 -4.42 8.83 -0.80
C GLY A 153 -3.55 8.88 0.45
N ILE A 154 -3.51 7.78 1.18
CA ILE A 154 -2.45 7.47 2.16
C ILE A 154 -1.95 6.06 1.91
N SER A 155 -0.72 5.77 2.32
CA SER A 155 -0.33 4.39 2.60
C SER A 155 -0.55 4.06 4.07
N ILE A 156 -0.88 2.80 4.35
CA ILE A 156 -0.81 2.18 5.68
C ILE A 156 0.21 1.05 5.60
N LEU A 157 1.36 1.27 6.20
CA LEU A 157 2.56 0.44 6.02
C LEU A 157 3.01 -0.18 7.34
N PHE A 158 3.55 -1.39 7.25
CA PHE A 158 4.12 -2.12 8.38
C PHE A 158 5.61 -2.36 8.09
N GLU A 159 6.41 -2.51 9.13
CA GLU A 159 7.74 -3.10 8.95
C GLU A 159 7.58 -4.44 8.20
N ALA A 160 8.37 -4.70 7.16
CA ALA A 160 8.13 -5.83 6.25
C ALA A 160 7.95 -7.18 6.98
N LYS A 161 8.73 -7.41 8.06
CA LYS A 161 8.60 -8.60 8.92
C LYS A 161 7.26 -8.67 9.67
N LYS A 162 6.72 -7.52 10.09
CA LYS A 162 5.45 -7.43 10.81
C LYS A 162 4.25 -7.59 9.88
N LEU A 163 4.33 -7.11 8.64
CA LEU A 163 3.26 -7.30 7.65
C LEU A 163 2.89 -8.79 7.49
N LEU A 164 3.90 -9.65 7.43
CA LEU A 164 3.68 -11.10 7.38
C LEU A 164 2.87 -11.60 8.57
N THR A 165 3.28 -11.21 9.79
CA THR A 165 2.56 -11.57 11.01
C THR A 165 1.12 -11.06 10.99
N VAL A 166 0.88 -9.86 10.44
CA VAL A 166 -0.49 -9.32 10.25
C VAL A 166 -1.31 -10.25 9.37
N LEU A 167 -0.83 -10.58 8.18
CA LEU A 167 -1.55 -11.43 7.23
C LEU A 167 -1.81 -12.84 7.80
N GLN A 168 -0.82 -13.41 8.49
CA GLN A 168 -0.96 -14.71 9.16
C GLN A 168 -1.99 -14.67 10.29
N THR A 169 -1.97 -13.62 11.12
CA THR A 169 -2.95 -13.44 12.21
C THR A 169 -4.36 -13.31 11.66
N MET A 170 -4.55 -12.51 10.60
CA MET A 170 -5.85 -12.35 9.96
C MET A 170 -6.32 -13.65 9.28
N SER A 171 -5.40 -14.44 8.70
CA SER A 171 -5.73 -15.79 8.22
C SER A 171 -6.26 -16.71 9.31
N ALA A 172 -5.57 -16.74 10.45
CA ALA A 172 -5.96 -17.59 11.56
C ALA A 172 -7.34 -17.18 12.09
N MET A 173 -7.62 -15.87 12.15
CA MET A 173 -8.92 -15.33 12.54
C MET A 173 -10.03 -15.63 11.52
N SER A 174 -9.73 -15.71 10.22
CA SER A 174 -10.72 -16.03 9.18
C SER A 174 -11.03 -17.53 9.07
N GLY A 175 -10.25 -18.38 9.72
CA GLY A 175 -10.33 -19.83 9.57
C GLY A 175 -9.78 -20.36 8.25
N ASN A 176 -9.19 -19.50 7.41
CA ASN A 176 -8.58 -19.88 6.14
C ASN A 176 -7.17 -20.46 6.38
N LYS A 177 -6.88 -21.65 5.83
CA LYS A 177 -5.59 -22.35 5.98
C LYS A 177 -4.59 -22.06 4.86
N ASP A 178 -4.98 -21.29 3.83
CA ASP A 178 -4.23 -21.13 2.56
C ASP A 178 -3.01 -20.17 2.64
N LEU A 179 -2.64 -19.72 3.83
CA LEU A 179 -1.66 -18.64 4.04
C LEU A 179 -0.28 -19.13 4.50
N GLN A 180 0.13 -20.32 4.05
CA GLN A 180 1.43 -20.90 4.41
C GLN A 180 2.62 -20.31 3.62
N THR A 181 2.40 -19.51 2.57
CA THR A 181 3.48 -19.14 1.63
C THR A 181 3.66 -17.62 1.48
N ILE A 182 3.99 -16.93 2.58
CA ILE A 182 4.53 -15.55 2.53
C ILE A 182 5.88 -15.49 3.29
N GLY A 183 6.63 -16.59 3.31
CA GLY A 183 7.89 -16.69 4.05
C GLY A 183 9.05 -15.86 3.46
N ASP A 184 9.02 -15.57 2.16
CA ASP A 184 10.15 -14.97 1.45
C ASP A 184 10.11 -13.43 1.40
N LEU A 185 8.93 -12.83 1.58
CA LEU A 185 8.76 -11.38 1.49
C LEU A 185 9.44 -10.65 2.65
N SER A 186 9.41 -11.24 3.86
CA SER A 186 9.94 -10.61 5.09
C SER A 186 11.47 -10.67 5.24
N LYS A 187 12.14 -11.58 4.52
CA LYS A 187 13.56 -11.88 4.71
C LYS A 187 14.50 -10.96 3.92
N LYS A 188 14.00 -10.21 2.93
CA LYS A 188 14.81 -9.50 1.94
C LYS A 188 14.87 -7.98 2.09
N TYR A 189 14.03 -7.40 2.94
CA TYR A 189 13.84 -5.95 2.99
C TYR A 189 13.99 -5.41 4.41
N ASP A 190 15.24 -5.22 4.83
CA ASP A 190 15.54 -4.38 6.00
C ASP A 190 15.50 -2.91 5.61
N GLY A 191 14.99 -2.04 6.48
CA GLY A 191 14.81 -0.62 6.18
C GLY A 191 13.69 -0.30 5.16
N VAL A 192 12.72 -1.20 5.00
CA VAL A 192 11.54 -1.02 4.13
C VAL A 192 10.26 -1.35 4.89
N ARG A 193 9.26 -0.51 4.71
CA ARG A 193 7.89 -0.75 5.12
C ARG A 193 7.03 -1.10 3.93
N ILE A 194 6.19 -2.10 4.10
CA ILE A 194 5.29 -2.62 3.07
C ILE A 194 3.90 -2.69 3.67
N GLY A 195 2.88 -2.41 2.87
CA GLY A 195 1.50 -2.51 3.29
C GLY A 195 0.56 -2.18 2.16
N PHE A 196 -0.29 -1.19 2.37
CA PHE A 196 -1.41 -0.91 1.50
C PHE A 196 -1.42 0.56 1.12
N ASP A 197 -1.49 0.85 -0.17
CA ASP A 197 -1.91 2.15 -0.64
C ASP A 197 -3.42 2.22 -0.63
N MET A 198 -3.94 3.35 -0.17
CA MET A 198 -5.34 3.53 0.15
C MET A 198 -5.87 4.83 -0.44
N LYS A 199 -7.10 4.77 -0.95
CA LYS A 199 -7.85 5.94 -1.48
C LYS A 199 -9.15 6.11 -0.71
N ARG A 200 -9.70 7.32 -0.71
CA ARG A 200 -11.03 7.56 -0.13
C ARG A 200 -12.09 6.90 -1.01
#